data_AF-A0A7S0VDS6-F1
#
_entry.id   AF-A0A7S0VDS6-F1
#
_cell.length_a   1.000
_cell.length_b   1.000
_cell.length_c   1.000
_cell.angle_alpha   90.00
_cell.angle_beta   90.00
_cell.angle_gamma   90.00
#
_symmetry.space_group_name_H-M   'P 1'
#
loop_
_entity.id
_entity.type
_entity.pdbx_description
1 polymer ?
#
loop_
_entity_poly.entity_id
_entity_poly.type
_entity_poly.pdbx_seq_one_letter_code
_entity_poly.pdbx_strand_id
1 'polypeptide(L)'
;VLQSLTLWREIAHDMFRLWYLSEEDLLDLDHRYELKDTGQGHQRVQQAPRISSAMRQVLHQTQQRVGKWIGSSVVHLGDNNVPNALTFIDKYTQVASILNPIVLVLRQIPELHKNPQVASYIDTQFGGCDRLAKDILLDFFRSAFDGSGADNFYDAGSCIDGRLTSAWNWCSQISAKPFYPIFKLAGFSSFDGEFQK
;
A
#
# COMPACT_ATOMS: atom_id res chain seq x y z
N VAL A 1 -2.98 -11.36 -4.05
CA VAL A 1 -3.99 -10.33 -3.69
C VAL A 1 -4.68 -10.63 -2.36
N LEU A 2 -5.47 -11.71 -2.22
CA LEU A 2 -6.21 -11.99 -0.97
C LEU A 2 -5.34 -11.94 0.29
N GLN A 3 -4.18 -12.59 0.28
CA GLN A 3 -3.21 -12.58 1.38
C GLN A 3 -2.78 -11.16 1.77
N SER A 4 -2.43 -10.32 0.78
CA SER A 4 -1.98 -8.95 0.98
C SER A 4 -3.10 -8.07 1.55
N LEU A 5 -4.30 -8.12 0.96
CA LEU A 5 -5.45 -7.34 1.44
C LEU A 5 -5.90 -7.78 2.82
N THR A 6 -5.80 -9.08 3.13
CA THR A 6 -6.09 -9.60 4.48
C THR A 6 -5.05 -9.08 5.47
N LEU A 7 -3.76 -9.18 5.14
CA LEU A 7 -2.69 -8.64 5.99
C LEU A 7 -2.88 -7.15 6.25
N TRP A 8 -3.12 -6.37 5.20
CA TRP A 8 -3.36 -4.92 5.32
C TRP A 8 -4.58 -4.60 6.18
N ARG A 9 -5.65 -5.40 6.12
CA ARG A 9 -6.79 -5.27 7.04
C ARG A 9 -6.37 -5.51 8.49
N GLU A 10 -5.65 -6.60 8.77
CA GLU A 10 -5.22 -6.91 10.15
C GLU A 10 -4.25 -5.86 10.69
N ILE A 11 -3.33 -5.34 9.86
CA ILE A 11 -2.44 -4.22 10.22
C ILE A 11 -3.27 -2.96 10.53
N ALA A 12 -4.24 -2.61 9.69
CA ALA A 12 -5.10 -1.45 9.94
C ALA A 12 -5.92 -1.60 11.22
N HIS A 13 -6.39 -2.81 11.53
CA HIS A 13 -7.10 -3.11 12.78
C HIS A 13 -6.20 -2.98 14.02
N ASP A 14 -4.93 -3.38 13.92
CA ASP A 14 -3.95 -3.28 15.03
C ASP A 14 -3.16 -1.96 15.02
N MET A 15 -3.50 -1.00 14.13
CA MET A 15 -2.69 0.19 13.86
C MET A 15 -2.47 1.05 15.11
N PHE A 16 -3.46 1.18 15.98
CA PHE A 16 -3.30 1.94 17.23
C PHE A 16 -2.23 1.33 18.15
N ARG A 17 -2.21 0.00 18.28
CA ARG A 17 -1.19 -0.71 19.06
C ARG A 17 0.17 -0.60 18.38
N LEU A 18 0.23 -0.82 17.07
CA LEU A 18 1.48 -0.71 16.31
C LEU A 18 2.07 0.70 16.42
N TRP A 19 1.23 1.75 16.36
CA TRP A 19 1.65 3.13 16.55
C TRP A 19 2.27 3.35 17.94
N TYR A 20 1.58 2.92 18.99
CA TYR A 20 2.09 3.03 20.37
C TYR A 20 3.44 2.33 20.54
N LEU A 21 3.58 1.09 20.07
CA LEU A 21 4.84 0.35 20.15
C LEU A 21 5.96 1.00 19.33
N SER A 22 5.60 1.71 18.26
CA SER A 22 6.55 2.47 17.46
C SER A 22 7.09 3.66 18.23
N GLU A 23 6.24 4.38 18.96
CA GLU A 23 6.69 5.46 19.83
C GLU A 23 7.61 4.93 20.94
N GLU A 24 7.29 3.80 21.55
CA GLU A 24 8.17 3.16 22.54
C GLU A 24 9.53 2.76 21.95
N ASP A 25 9.56 2.20 20.74
CA ASP A 25 10.81 1.84 20.06
C ASP A 25 11.61 3.09 19.63
N LEU A 26 10.96 4.16 19.19
CA LEU A 26 11.63 5.42 18.81
C LEU A 26 12.32 6.08 20.01
N LEU A 27 11.71 5.97 21.19
CA LEU A 27 12.20 6.57 22.44
C LEU A 27 13.08 5.61 23.26
N ASP A 28 13.38 4.42 22.73
CA ASP A 28 14.17 3.41 23.43
C ASP A 28 15.62 3.88 23.65
N LEU A 29 16.02 3.93 24.92
CA LEU A 29 17.38 4.34 25.32
C LEU A 29 18.42 3.24 25.14
N ASP A 30 17.99 1.98 25.13
CA ASP A 30 18.83 0.79 24.94
C ASP A 30 19.11 0.55 23.45
N HIS A 31 18.18 0.94 22.59
CA HIS A 31 18.27 0.80 21.13
C HIS A 31 18.35 2.17 20.47
N ARG A 32 19.55 2.76 20.44
CA ARG A 32 19.78 4.10 19.86
C ARG A 32 19.97 4.04 18.35
N TYR A 33 19.80 5.20 17.72
CA TYR A 33 20.14 5.37 16.31
C TYR A 33 21.64 5.23 16.08
N GLU A 34 21.98 4.45 15.05
CA GLU A 34 23.32 4.30 14.51
C GLU A 34 23.36 4.84 13.08
N LEU A 35 24.45 5.52 12.72
CA LEU A 35 24.69 5.91 11.34
C LEU A 35 25.30 4.73 10.60
N LYS A 36 24.58 4.20 9.61
CA LYS A 36 24.97 2.98 8.87
C LYS A 36 24.84 3.21 7.37
N ASP A 37 25.79 2.69 6.60
CA ASP A 37 25.63 2.58 5.15
C ASP A 37 24.64 1.46 4.82
N THR A 38 23.51 1.80 4.22
CA THR A 38 22.45 0.85 3.85
C THR A 38 22.58 0.32 2.42
N GLY A 39 23.60 0.77 1.67
CA GLY A 39 23.69 0.57 0.22
C GLY A 39 22.91 1.61 -0.58
N GLN A 40 22.10 2.45 0.08
CA GLN A 40 21.43 3.62 -0.48
C GLN A 40 22.00 4.93 0.11
N GLY A 41 23.23 4.87 0.63
CA GLY A 41 23.87 5.94 1.39
C GLY A 41 23.80 5.73 2.90
N HIS A 42 24.36 6.68 3.64
CA HIS A 42 24.39 6.63 5.10
C HIS A 42 23.05 7.09 5.68
N GLN A 43 22.36 6.19 6.38
CA GLN A 43 21.07 6.44 7.01
C GLN A 43 21.15 6.23 8.52
N ARG A 44 20.25 6.90 9.26
CA ARG A 44 20.08 6.66 10.69
C ARG A 44 19.18 5.45 10.87
N VAL A 45 19.74 4.37 11.39
CA VAL A 45 19.05 3.09 11.60
C VAL A 45 18.87 2.87 13.10
N GLN A 46 17.69 2.43 13.52
CA GLN A 46 17.36 2.10 14.90
C GLN A 46 16.62 0.77 14.95
N GLN A 47 17.08 -0.14 15.81
CA GLN A 47 16.35 -1.38 16.10
C GLN A 47 15.00 -1.05 16.73
N ALA A 48 13.94 -1.73 16.29
CA ALA A 48 12.59 -1.53 16.80
C ALA A 48 11.95 -2.88 17.21
N PRO A 49 12.43 -3.47 18.32
CA PRO A 49 12.08 -4.85 18.69
C PRO A 49 10.60 -5.04 19.05
N ARG A 50 9.95 -4.03 19.64
CA ARG A 50 8.56 -4.15 20.12
C ARG A 50 7.60 -4.25 18.95
N ILE A 51 7.67 -3.29 18.02
CA ILE A 51 6.82 -3.29 16.83
C ILE A 51 7.19 -4.44 15.88
N SER A 52 8.47 -4.86 15.81
CA SER A 52 8.88 -6.06 15.06
C SER A 52 8.13 -7.30 15.55
N SER A 53 8.08 -7.49 16.87
CA SER A 53 7.42 -8.61 17.50
C SER A 53 5.90 -8.59 17.26
N ALA A 54 5.27 -7.43 17.43
CA ALA A 54 3.84 -7.27 17.17
C ALA A 54 3.49 -7.52 15.70
N MET A 55 4.29 -7.01 14.76
CA MET A 55 4.05 -7.22 13.34
C MET A 55 4.19 -8.70 12.94
N ARG A 56 5.15 -9.43 13.53
CA ARG A 56 5.27 -10.89 13.33
C ARG A 56 4.05 -11.64 13.86
N GLN A 57 3.45 -11.20 14.98
CA GLN A 57 2.20 -11.78 15.49
C GLN A 57 1.04 -11.54 14.52
N VAL A 58 0.86 -10.31 14.02
CA VAL A 58 -0.16 -9.96 13.03
C VAL A 58 -0.01 -10.80 11.76
N LEU A 59 1.22 -10.93 11.26
CA LEU A 59 1.52 -11.76 10.09
C LEU A 59 1.17 -13.23 10.34
N HIS A 60 1.57 -13.78 11.49
CA HIS A 60 1.29 -15.17 11.83
C HIS A 60 -0.22 -15.47 11.90
N GLN A 61 -0.99 -14.62 12.58
CA GLN A 61 -2.44 -14.74 12.64
C GLN A 61 -3.09 -14.65 11.26
N THR A 62 -2.59 -13.73 10.42
CA THR A 62 -3.05 -13.59 9.04
C THR A 62 -2.78 -14.87 8.24
N GLN A 63 -1.58 -15.45 8.36
CA GLN A 63 -1.19 -16.69 7.67
C GLN A 63 -2.11 -17.86 8.05
N GLN A 64 -2.41 -18.03 9.33
CA GLN A 64 -3.36 -19.04 9.80
C GLN A 64 -4.75 -18.86 9.19
N ARG A 65 -5.20 -17.60 9.04
CA ARG A 65 -6.52 -17.28 8.49
C ARG A 65 -6.64 -17.50 6.98
N VAL A 66 -5.59 -17.21 6.21
CA VAL A 66 -5.59 -17.35 4.74
C VAL A 66 -5.19 -18.76 4.27
N GLY A 67 -4.68 -19.59 5.17
CA GLY A 67 -4.27 -20.97 4.90
C GLY A 67 -2.94 -21.04 4.15
N LYS A 68 -2.96 -20.90 2.82
CA LYS A 68 -1.74 -20.94 2.00
C LYS A 68 -1.12 -19.54 1.95
N TRP A 69 0.16 -19.42 2.30
CA TRP A 69 0.96 -18.20 2.13
C TRP A 69 1.92 -18.36 0.93
N ILE A 70 2.03 -17.33 0.09
CA ILE A 70 2.93 -17.32 -1.07
C ILE A 70 3.80 -16.07 -0.96
N GLY A 71 5.12 -16.22 -1.11
CA GLY A 71 6.09 -15.13 -0.97
C GLY A 71 6.79 -15.11 0.38
N SER A 72 7.72 -14.19 0.53
CA SER A 72 8.52 -14.01 1.74
C SER A 72 7.67 -13.51 2.92
N SER A 73 8.02 -13.99 4.11
CA SER A 73 7.42 -13.56 5.39
C SER A 73 8.35 -12.63 6.17
N VAL A 74 9.41 -12.14 5.54
CA VAL A 74 10.35 -11.21 6.15
C VAL A 74 9.65 -9.89 6.41
N VAL A 75 9.76 -9.43 7.66
CA VAL A 75 9.34 -8.11 8.13
C VAL A 75 10.61 -7.27 8.23
N HIS A 76 10.77 -6.30 7.34
CA HIS A 76 11.92 -5.38 7.40
C HIS A 76 11.66 -4.30 8.44
N LEU A 77 12.59 -4.15 9.37
CA LEU A 77 12.48 -3.16 10.44
C LEU A 77 13.80 -3.03 11.21
N GLY A 78 14.26 -1.79 11.38
CA GLY A 78 15.56 -1.50 11.97
C GLY A 78 16.72 -2.05 11.14
N ASP A 79 16.53 -2.13 9.82
CA ASP A 79 17.48 -2.68 8.87
C ASP A 79 17.72 -1.73 7.68
N ASN A 80 18.37 -2.23 6.63
CA ASN A 80 18.73 -1.42 5.48
C ASN A 80 17.52 -1.00 4.61
N ASN A 81 16.39 -1.73 4.70
CA ASN A 81 15.19 -1.51 3.90
C ASN A 81 14.17 -0.65 4.64
N VAL A 82 14.05 -0.85 5.96
CA VAL A 82 13.17 -0.05 6.83
C VAL A 82 13.98 0.37 8.05
N PRO A 83 14.54 1.60 8.06
CA PRO A 83 15.59 1.99 9.00
C PRO A 83 15.12 2.15 10.44
N ASN A 84 13.84 2.42 10.69
CA ASN A 84 13.31 2.65 12.03
C ASN A 84 11.78 2.47 12.07
N ALA A 85 11.20 2.53 13.27
CA ALA A 85 9.77 2.36 13.49
C ALA A 85 8.91 3.47 12.84
N LEU A 86 9.42 4.70 12.71
CA LEU A 86 8.70 5.79 12.06
C LEU A 86 8.49 5.49 10.57
N THR A 87 9.55 5.08 9.86
CA THR A 87 9.45 4.69 8.44
C THR A 87 8.50 3.50 8.26
N PHE A 88 8.49 2.56 9.21
CA PHE A 88 7.55 1.44 9.16
C PHE A 88 6.10 1.90 9.28
N ILE A 89 5.77 2.71 10.29
CA ILE A 89 4.38 3.16 10.48
C ILE A 89 3.91 4.02 9.31
N ASP A 90 4.72 4.98 8.88
CA ASP A 90 4.41 5.84 7.73
C ASP A 90 4.09 5.01 6.49
N LYS A 91 4.87 3.97 6.23
CA LYS A 91 4.61 3.05 5.13
C LYS A 91 3.23 2.40 5.22
N TYR A 92 2.85 1.85 6.37
CA TYR A 92 1.57 1.14 6.48
C TYR A 92 0.36 2.05 6.63
N THR A 93 0.51 3.31 7.03
CA THR A 93 -0.59 4.29 6.97
C THR A 93 -0.96 4.66 5.53
N GLN A 94 0.00 4.63 4.60
CA GLN A 94 -0.24 4.90 3.17
C GLN A 94 -1.19 3.90 2.49
N VAL A 95 -1.41 2.71 3.07
CA VAL A 95 -2.36 1.72 2.52
C VAL A 95 -3.75 2.33 2.33
N ALA A 96 -4.22 3.12 3.29
CA ALA A 96 -5.51 3.81 3.19
C ALA A 96 -5.50 4.86 2.08
N SER A 97 -4.41 5.63 1.97
CA SER A 97 -4.21 6.64 0.92
C SER A 97 -4.21 6.04 -0.49
N ILE A 98 -3.73 4.81 -0.66
CA ILE A 98 -3.76 4.08 -1.93
C ILE A 98 -5.17 3.54 -2.23
N LEU A 99 -5.81 2.86 -1.26
CA LEU A 99 -7.06 2.13 -1.50
C LEU A 99 -8.30 3.03 -1.53
N ASN A 100 -8.34 4.07 -0.70
CA ASN A 100 -9.53 4.92 -0.58
C ASN A 100 -9.92 5.61 -1.90
N PRO A 101 -8.97 6.21 -2.66
CA PRO A 101 -9.29 6.78 -3.97
C PRO A 101 -9.88 5.76 -4.94
N ILE A 102 -9.35 4.53 -4.97
CA ILE A 102 -9.86 3.48 -5.85
C ILE A 102 -11.29 3.12 -5.46
N VAL A 103 -11.57 2.93 -4.17
CA VAL A 103 -12.93 2.64 -3.68
C VAL A 103 -13.89 3.79 -3.98
N LEU A 104 -13.45 5.04 -3.84
CA LEU A 104 -14.24 6.23 -4.15
C LEU A 104 -14.60 6.27 -5.63
N VAL A 105 -13.63 6.07 -6.52
CA VAL A 105 -13.87 6.01 -7.97
C VAL A 105 -14.86 4.91 -8.32
N LEU A 106 -14.69 3.71 -7.78
CA LEU A 106 -15.60 2.57 -8.03
C LEU A 106 -17.04 2.88 -7.58
N ARG A 107 -17.21 3.56 -6.45
CA ARG A 107 -18.53 4.00 -5.96
C ARG A 107 -19.14 5.12 -6.80
N GLN A 108 -18.30 5.96 -7.40
CA GLN A 108 -18.74 7.12 -8.18
C GLN A 108 -19.09 6.77 -9.63
N ILE A 109 -18.60 5.65 -10.18
CA ILE A 109 -18.91 5.22 -11.56
C ILE A 109 -20.43 5.17 -11.84
N PRO A 110 -21.29 4.54 -11.02
CA PRO A 110 -22.74 4.54 -11.25
C PRO A 110 -23.37 5.94 -11.19
N GLU A 111 -22.84 6.82 -10.34
CA GLU A 111 -23.31 8.20 -10.22
C GLU A 111 -22.94 9.05 -11.44
N LEU A 112 -21.73 8.86 -11.97
CA LEU A 112 -21.28 9.47 -13.23
C LEU A 112 -22.14 9.03 -14.41
N HIS A 113 -22.56 7.77 -14.43
CA HIS A 113 -23.42 7.22 -15.48
C HIS A 113 -24.83 7.82 -15.51
N LYS A 114 -25.28 8.51 -14.45
CA LYS A 114 -26.55 9.27 -14.47
C LYS A 114 -26.51 10.47 -15.42
N ASN A 115 -25.32 10.99 -15.74
CA ASN A 115 -25.16 12.06 -16.71
C ASN A 115 -25.12 11.46 -18.13
N PRO A 116 -26.03 11.85 -19.06
CA PRO A 116 -26.12 11.21 -20.39
C PRO A 116 -24.86 11.31 -21.23
N GLN A 117 -24.13 12.43 -21.15
CA GLN A 117 -22.88 12.62 -21.90
C GLN A 117 -21.77 11.70 -21.36
N VAL A 118 -21.67 11.59 -20.03
CA VAL A 118 -20.68 10.72 -19.38
C VAL A 118 -21.04 9.24 -19.54
N ALA A 119 -22.33 8.90 -19.50
CA ALA A 119 -22.84 7.56 -19.77
C ALA A 119 -22.42 7.09 -21.17
N SER A 120 -22.67 7.92 -22.19
CA SER A 120 -22.27 7.62 -23.58
C SER A 120 -20.76 7.39 -23.71
N TYR A 121 -19.94 8.20 -23.03
CA TYR A 121 -18.50 8.00 -22.97
C TYR A 121 -18.12 6.67 -22.29
N ILE A 122 -18.72 6.36 -21.13
CA ILE A 122 -18.45 5.11 -20.38
C ILE A 122 -18.84 3.88 -21.19
N ASP A 123 -20.02 3.91 -21.81
CA ASP A 123 -20.54 2.77 -22.58
C ASP A 123 -19.73 2.55 -23.86
N THR A 124 -19.33 3.64 -24.55
CA THR A 124 -18.57 3.55 -25.80
C THR A 124 -17.11 3.13 -25.57
N GLN A 125 -16.43 3.72 -24.57
CA GLN A 125 -14.99 3.49 -24.37
C GLN A 125 -14.70 2.26 -23.51
N PHE A 126 -15.53 1.99 -22.51
CA PHE A 126 -15.26 0.95 -21.52
C PHE A 126 -16.28 -0.19 -21.53
N GLY A 127 -17.33 -0.12 -22.37
CA GLY A 127 -18.34 -1.16 -22.46
C GLY A 127 -19.24 -1.24 -21.22
N GLY A 128 -19.43 -0.10 -20.54
CA GLY A 128 -20.36 0.05 -19.42
C GLY A 128 -19.70 0.06 -18.04
N CYS A 129 -20.49 0.43 -17.03
CA CYS A 129 -20.04 0.62 -15.64
C CYS A 129 -19.37 -0.62 -15.05
N ASP A 130 -20.00 -1.79 -15.20
CA ASP A 130 -19.50 -3.04 -14.63
C ASP A 130 -18.16 -3.46 -15.22
N ARG A 131 -18.00 -3.25 -16.53
CA ARG A 131 -16.75 -3.58 -17.22
C ARG A 131 -15.64 -2.63 -16.83
N LEU A 132 -15.92 -1.32 -16.79
CA LEU A 132 -14.98 -0.31 -16.30
C LEU A 132 -14.50 -0.59 -14.87
N ALA A 133 -15.42 -0.91 -13.95
CA ALA A 133 -15.08 -1.26 -12.58
C ALA A 133 -14.17 -2.50 -12.51
N LYS A 134 -14.47 -3.53 -13.31
CA LYS A 134 -13.64 -4.73 -13.41
C LYS A 134 -12.28 -4.45 -14.02
N ASP A 135 -12.19 -3.58 -15.03
CA ASP A 135 -10.93 -3.23 -15.69
C ASP A 135 -10.00 -2.48 -14.74
N ILE A 136 -10.52 -1.53 -13.95
CA ILE A 136 -9.76 -0.84 -12.89
C ILE A 136 -9.25 -1.85 -11.86
N LEU A 137 -10.13 -2.71 -11.33
CA LEU A 137 -9.75 -3.71 -10.34
C LEU A 137 -8.77 -4.74 -10.89
N LEU A 138 -8.94 -5.15 -12.15
CA LEU A 138 -8.06 -6.11 -12.81
C LEU A 138 -6.66 -5.54 -12.99
N ASP A 139 -6.54 -4.29 -13.45
CA ASP A 139 -5.25 -3.61 -13.62
C ASP A 139 -4.57 -3.41 -12.26
N PHE A 140 -5.30 -2.94 -11.24
CA PHE A 140 -4.77 -2.82 -9.88
C PHE A 140 -4.31 -4.17 -9.33
N PHE A 141 -5.14 -5.21 -9.38
CA PHE A 141 -4.78 -6.52 -8.82
C PHE A 141 -3.67 -7.24 -9.57
N ARG A 142 -3.45 -6.92 -10.86
CA ARG A 142 -2.33 -7.45 -11.63
C ARG A 142 -1.03 -6.72 -11.33
N SER A 143 -1.04 -5.40 -11.26
CA SER A 143 0.19 -4.60 -11.21
C SER A 143 0.55 -4.06 -9.82
N ALA A 144 -0.41 -3.88 -8.92
CA ALA A 144 -0.13 -3.37 -7.57
C ALA A 144 0.49 -4.42 -6.63
N PHE A 145 0.70 -5.65 -7.09
CA PHE A 145 1.24 -6.77 -6.28
C PHE A 145 2.24 -7.64 -7.06
N ASP A 146 2.79 -7.15 -8.18
CA ASP A 146 3.65 -7.92 -9.09
C ASP A 146 5.16 -7.83 -8.77
N GLY A 147 5.55 -7.01 -7.80
CA GLY A 147 6.95 -6.75 -7.47
C GLY A 147 7.59 -5.61 -8.25
N SER A 148 6.83 -4.91 -9.10
CA SER A 148 7.30 -3.68 -9.75
C SER A 148 7.68 -2.60 -8.72
N GLY A 149 8.60 -1.71 -9.10
CA GLY A 149 9.07 -0.60 -8.26
C GLY A 149 10.18 -0.92 -7.25
N ALA A 150 10.67 -2.16 -7.19
CA ALA A 150 11.78 -2.57 -6.35
C ALA A 150 13.08 -2.76 -7.14
N ASP A 151 14.22 -2.57 -6.45
CA ASP A 151 15.56 -2.55 -7.06
C ASP A 151 16.08 -3.94 -7.46
N ASN A 152 15.58 -5.02 -6.85
CA ASN A 152 15.98 -6.40 -7.14
C ASN A 152 14.87 -7.42 -6.84
N PHE A 153 14.99 -8.66 -7.33
CA PHE A 153 13.98 -9.72 -7.16
C PHE A 153 13.74 -10.14 -5.69
N TYR A 154 14.72 -9.97 -4.82
CA TYR A 154 14.62 -10.35 -3.40
C TYR A 154 13.78 -9.34 -2.60
N ASP A 155 13.91 -8.05 -2.93
CA ASP A 155 13.15 -6.94 -2.36
C ASP A 155 11.84 -6.67 -3.13
N ALA A 156 11.70 -7.19 -4.36
CA ALA A 156 10.54 -7.02 -5.22
C ALA A 156 9.40 -7.98 -4.88
N GLY A 157 8.30 -7.43 -4.36
CA GLY A 157 6.95 -8.05 -4.31
C GLY A 157 6.80 -9.32 -3.48
N SER A 158 7.90 -9.97 -3.09
CA SER A 158 7.90 -11.23 -2.38
C SER A 158 7.66 -11.01 -0.90
N CYS A 159 8.35 -10.05 -0.27
CA CYS A 159 8.16 -9.68 1.13
C CYS A 159 6.90 -8.85 1.32
N ILE A 160 6.38 -8.81 2.55
CA ILE A 160 5.18 -8.04 2.88
C ILE A 160 5.35 -6.55 2.51
N ASP A 161 6.60 -6.09 2.61
CA ASP A 161 7.05 -4.75 2.35
C ASP A 161 7.09 -4.41 0.86
N GLY A 162 7.56 -5.33 0.02
CA GLY A 162 7.68 -5.16 -1.42
C GLY A 162 6.32 -5.13 -2.13
N ARG A 163 5.29 -5.74 -1.54
CA ARG A 163 3.91 -5.66 -2.06
C ARG A 163 3.35 -4.25 -2.02
N LEU A 164 3.69 -3.48 -0.99
CA LEU A 164 3.26 -2.10 -0.90
C LEU A 164 4.04 -1.19 -1.86
N THR A 165 5.32 -1.49 -2.11
CA THR A 165 6.14 -0.81 -3.12
C THR A 165 5.50 -0.92 -4.52
N SER A 166 5.01 -2.09 -4.91
CA SER A 166 4.31 -2.26 -6.20
C SER A 166 3.00 -1.49 -6.27
N ALA A 167 2.26 -1.40 -5.17
CA ALA A 167 1.06 -0.58 -5.10
C ALA A 167 1.38 0.91 -5.26
N TRP A 168 2.46 1.39 -4.65
CA TRP A 168 2.95 2.74 -4.85
C TRP A 168 3.38 3.01 -6.31
N ASN A 169 4.07 2.04 -6.92
CA ASN A 169 4.44 2.12 -8.33
C ASN A 169 3.21 2.12 -9.26
N TRP A 170 2.14 1.40 -8.91
CA TRP A 170 0.88 1.50 -9.65
C TRP A 170 0.28 2.91 -9.56
N CYS A 171 0.29 3.51 -8.36
CA CYS A 171 -0.17 4.88 -8.15
C CYS A 171 0.61 5.90 -8.99
N SER A 172 1.94 5.75 -9.10
CA SER A 172 2.77 6.67 -9.90
C SER A 172 2.46 6.60 -11.41
N GLN A 173 1.90 5.48 -11.88
CA GLN A 173 1.55 5.25 -13.27
C GLN A 173 0.09 5.56 -13.60
N ILE A 174 -0.72 5.98 -12.62
CA ILE A 174 -2.17 6.14 -12.80
C ILE A 174 -2.54 7.05 -13.96
N SER A 175 -1.75 8.11 -14.19
CA SER A 175 -2.00 9.12 -15.22
C SER A 175 -1.86 8.57 -16.64
N ALA A 176 -1.11 7.48 -16.81
CA ALA A 176 -0.93 6.78 -18.08
C ALA A 176 -2.02 5.72 -18.34
N LYS A 177 -2.87 5.42 -17.36
CA LYS A 177 -3.89 4.36 -17.48
C LYS A 177 -5.08 4.85 -18.32
N PRO A 178 -5.68 4.00 -19.18
CA PRO A 178 -6.81 4.39 -20.04
C PRO A 178 -8.03 4.91 -19.26
N PHE A 179 -8.24 4.44 -18.03
CA PHE A 179 -9.33 4.85 -17.15
C PHE A 179 -9.01 6.07 -16.27
N TYR A 180 -7.84 6.70 -16.43
CA TYR A 180 -7.50 7.92 -15.68
C TYR A 180 -8.52 9.07 -15.82
N PRO A 181 -9.13 9.32 -17.00
CA PRO A 181 -10.20 10.32 -17.11
C PRO A 181 -11.36 10.05 -16.15
N ILE A 182 -11.68 8.79 -15.88
CA ILE A 182 -12.73 8.41 -14.92
C ILE A 182 -12.32 8.77 -13.49
N PHE A 183 -11.05 8.58 -13.13
CA PHE A 183 -10.54 9.04 -11.84
C PHE A 183 -10.78 10.55 -11.68
N LYS A 184 -10.43 11.35 -12.70
CA LYS A 184 -10.65 12.81 -12.67
C LYS A 184 -12.13 13.18 -12.56
N LEU A 185 -13.00 12.53 -13.34
CA LEU A 185 -14.45 12.76 -13.29
C LEU A 185 -15.05 12.38 -11.93
N ALA A 186 -14.49 11.37 -11.27
CA ALA A 186 -14.90 10.94 -9.94
C ALA A 186 -14.35 11.84 -8.81
N GLY A 187 -13.65 12.94 -9.14
CA GLY A 187 -13.11 13.88 -8.14
C GLY A 187 -11.74 13.50 -7.60
N PHE A 188 -11.02 12.55 -8.22
CA PHE A 188 -9.66 12.23 -7.82
C PHE A 188 -8.69 13.40 -8.08
N SER A 189 -8.00 13.84 -7.05
CA SER A 189 -6.93 14.84 -7.12
C SER A 189 -5.54 14.20 -7.14
N SER A 190 -5.20 13.46 -6.07
CA SER A 190 -3.93 12.78 -5.85
C SER A 190 -4.10 11.60 -4.88
N PHE A 191 -3.09 10.72 -4.79
CA PHE A 191 -2.99 9.71 -3.73
C PHE A 191 -2.44 10.28 -2.41
N ASP A 192 -1.74 11.42 -2.48
CA ASP A 192 -1.15 12.09 -1.30
C ASP A 192 -2.16 12.98 -0.54
N GLY A 193 -3.39 13.08 -1.05
CA GLY A 193 -4.40 14.01 -0.55
C GLY A 193 -4.17 15.47 -1.00
N GLU A 194 -5.07 16.35 -0.60
CA GLU A 194 -4.87 17.79 -0.75
C GLU A 194 -4.06 18.31 0.45
N PHE A 195 -2.87 18.85 0.20
CA PHE A 195 -2.24 19.73 1.17
C PHE A 195 -3.12 20.98 1.29
N GLN A 196 -3.94 21.05 2.35
CA GLN A 196 -4.62 22.29 2.69
C GLN A 196 -3.54 23.36 2.91
N LYS A 197 -3.56 24.39 2.05
CA LYS A 197 -2.73 25.58 2.20
C LYS A 197 -3.19 26.43 3.36
#